data_AF-A0A9X4GZS2-F1
#
_entry.id   AF-A0A9X4GZS2-F1
#
_cell.length_a   1.000
_cell.length_b   1.000
_cell.length_c   1.000
_cell.angle_alpha   90.00
_cell.angle_beta   90.00
_cell.angle_gamma   90.00
#
_symmetry.space_group_name_H-M   'P 1'
#
loop_
_entity.id
_entity.type
_entity.pdbx_description
1 polymer ?
#
loop_
_entity_poly.entity_id
_entity_poly.type
_entity_poly.pdbx_seq_one_letter_code
_entity_poly.pdbx_strand_id
1 'polypeptide(L)'
;MMGERLIKLLLIGVILSLACTAGVFADTKGINLIINGQKLEGAGVMVDGQVMVPIETLARSMGGTFEWAPESETASVTLPVPDPKTGIDLTDDYAIKVNKITEGITILTVSGEVINTGNRRLTTLTVYGKLLNTDNQELTRTYSTNLEPTELAPGETGTFEVIFMDYDKFKENNARYGIYVQGFPL
;
A
#
# COMPACT_ATOMS: atom_id res chain seq x y z
N MET A 1 55.11 -18.52 61.07
CA MET A 1 54.14 -19.44 60.42
C MET A 1 52.78 -18.78 60.05
N MET A 2 52.65 -17.44 60.10
CA MET A 2 51.41 -16.72 59.71
C MET A 2 51.48 -16.12 58.29
N GLY A 3 52.68 -15.72 57.82
CA GLY A 3 52.86 -15.01 56.53
C GLY A 3 52.61 -15.85 55.28
N GLU A 4 52.98 -17.14 55.28
CA GLU A 4 52.77 -18.01 54.10
C GLU A 4 51.30 -18.36 53.86
N ARG A 5 50.48 -18.40 54.92
CA ARG A 5 49.03 -18.64 54.82
C ARG A 5 48.30 -17.42 54.27
N LEU A 6 48.71 -16.22 54.69
CA LEU A 6 48.19 -14.94 54.19
C LEU A 6 48.55 -14.71 52.71
N ILE A 7 49.78 -15.04 52.29
CA ILE A 7 50.21 -14.91 50.89
C ILE A 7 49.46 -15.89 49.98
N LYS A 8 49.25 -17.14 50.43
CA LYS A 8 48.47 -18.13 49.67
C LYS A 8 46.98 -17.74 49.54
N LEU A 9 46.39 -17.20 50.61
CA LEU A 9 45.01 -16.68 50.57
C LEU A 9 44.87 -15.48 49.62
N LEU A 10 45.88 -14.60 49.60
CA LEU A 10 45.88 -13.44 48.71
C LEU A 10 46.06 -13.84 47.23
N LEU A 11 46.92 -14.83 46.94
CA LEU A 11 47.09 -15.39 45.59
C LEU A 11 45.82 -16.10 45.08
N ILE A 12 45.11 -16.85 45.93
CA ILE A 12 43.85 -17.49 45.55
C ILE A 12 42.76 -16.45 45.28
N GLY A 13 42.72 -15.36 46.05
CA GLY A 13 41.78 -14.25 45.84
C GLY A 13 41.99 -13.51 44.52
N VAL A 14 43.25 -13.28 44.11
CA VAL A 14 43.58 -12.63 42.83
C VAL A 14 43.30 -13.53 41.62
N ILE A 15 43.45 -14.85 41.76
CA ILE A 15 43.14 -15.79 40.68
C ILE A 15 41.61 -15.94 40.49
N LEU A 16 40.82 -15.85 41.58
CA LEU A 16 39.36 -15.85 41.48
C LEU A 16 38.78 -14.56 40.87
N SER A 17 39.44 -13.41 41.04
CA SER A 17 38.95 -12.14 40.48
C SER A 17 39.22 -11.98 38.97
N LEU A 18 40.14 -12.77 38.39
CA LEU A 18 40.42 -12.76 36.95
C LEU A 18 39.51 -13.68 36.11
N ALA A 19 38.68 -14.52 36.73
CA ALA A 19 37.89 -15.52 36.00
C ALA A 19 36.52 -15.03 35.47
N CYS A 20 36.13 -13.79 35.77
CA CYS A 20 34.78 -13.28 35.44
C CYS A 20 34.79 -12.19 34.37
N THR A 21 35.35 -12.47 33.20
CA THR A 21 34.98 -11.75 31.96
C THR A 21 34.47 -12.74 30.93
N ALA A 22 33.41 -13.47 31.28
CA ALA A 22 32.60 -14.13 30.26
C ALA A 22 31.86 -13.02 29.51
N GLY A 23 32.32 -12.69 28.31
CA GLY A 23 31.57 -11.84 27.40
C GLY A 23 30.22 -12.49 27.12
N VAL A 24 29.15 -11.90 27.65
CA VAL A 24 27.78 -12.27 27.29
C VAL A 24 27.56 -11.74 25.88
N PHE A 25 27.88 -12.55 24.88
CA PHE A 25 27.36 -12.34 23.53
C PHE A 25 25.89 -12.73 23.59
N ALA A 26 25.01 -11.73 23.68
CA ALA A 26 23.59 -11.96 23.49
C ALA A 26 23.38 -12.52 22.08
N ASP A 27 22.92 -13.77 21.98
CA ASP A 27 22.38 -14.33 20.74
C ASP A 27 21.04 -13.63 20.47
N THR A 28 21.11 -12.40 19.95
CA THR A 28 19.90 -11.71 19.49
C THR A 28 19.46 -12.37 18.21
N LYS A 29 18.63 -13.42 18.34
CA LYS A 29 17.78 -13.88 17.24
C LYS A 29 17.00 -12.67 16.74
N GLY A 30 17.43 -12.12 15.61
CA GLY A 30 16.80 -10.96 15.03
C GLY A 30 15.32 -11.24 14.77
N ILE A 31 14.51 -10.19 14.83
CA ILE A 31 13.07 -10.27 14.63
C ILE A 31 12.81 -10.36 13.13
N ASN A 32 11.99 -11.33 12.73
CA ASN A 32 11.59 -11.48 11.34
C ASN A 32 10.52 -10.44 10.99
N LEU A 33 10.67 -9.80 9.82
CA LEU A 33 9.67 -8.90 9.26
C LEU A 33 8.98 -9.58 8.08
N ILE A 34 7.70 -9.30 7.89
CA ILE A 34 6.95 -9.71 6.68
C ILE A 34 6.36 -8.44 6.08
N ILE A 35 6.80 -8.09 4.88
CA ILE A 35 6.36 -6.88 4.17
C ILE A 35 5.90 -7.30 2.79
N ASN A 36 4.64 -6.99 2.44
CA ASN A 36 4.03 -7.39 1.16
C ASN A 36 4.20 -8.91 0.85
N GLY A 37 4.11 -9.76 1.87
CA GLY A 37 4.28 -11.21 1.76
C GLY A 37 5.74 -11.69 1.67
N GLN A 38 6.72 -10.78 1.59
CA GLN A 38 8.15 -11.12 1.61
C GLN A 38 8.68 -11.15 3.04
N LYS A 39 9.33 -12.24 3.41
CA LYS A 39 9.95 -12.42 4.73
C LYS A 39 11.39 -11.90 4.71
N LEU A 40 11.70 -10.99 5.64
CA LEU A 40 13.06 -10.51 5.91
C LEU A 40 13.49 -11.06 7.27
N GLU A 41 14.35 -12.06 7.24
CA GLU A 41 14.81 -12.71 8.46
C GLU A 41 15.82 -11.85 9.21
N GLY A 42 15.64 -11.74 10.53
CA GLY A 42 16.58 -11.04 11.39
C GLY A 42 16.66 -9.52 11.22
N ALA A 43 15.74 -8.90 10.48
CA ALA A 43 15.82 -7.49 10.14
C ALA A 43 15.44 -6.54 11.29
N GLY A 44 14.62 -6.98 12.26
CA GLY A 44 14.24 -6.18 13.42
C GLY A 44 15.06 -6.52 14.67
N VAL A 45 15.09 -5.60 15.64
CA VAL A 45 15.73 -5.78 16.95
C VAL A 45 14.82 -5.31 18.07
N MET A 46 14.84 -5.99 19.22
CA MET A 46 14.11 -5.54 20.42
C MET A 46 14.96 -4.51 21.16
N VAL A 47 14.42 -3.31 21.37
CA VAL A 47 15.02 -2.27 22.21
C VAL A 47 13.95 -1.76 23.16
N ASP A 48 14.18 -1.86 24.47
CA ASP A 48 13.26 -1.40 25.52
C ASP A 48 11.82 -1.90 25.39
N GLY A 49 11.65 -3.16 24.97
CA GLY A 49 10.33 -3.78 24.77
C GLY A 49 9.63 -3.38 23.47
N GLN A 50 10.28 -2.59 22.61
CA GLN A 50 9.78 -2.21 21.30
C GLN A 50 10.59 -2.88 20.18
N VAL A 51 9.89 -3.22 19.10
CA VAL A 51 10.52 -3.74 17.88
C VAL A 51 11.02 -2.55 17.06
N MET A 52 12.33 -2.39 17.01
CA MET A 52 12.99 -1.44 16.12
C MET A 52 13.25 -2.09 14.78
N VAL A 53 12.89 -1.37 13.72
CA VAL A 53 12.95 -1.85 12.34
C VAL A 53 13.72 -0.85 11.48
N PRO A 54 14.53 -1.32 10.50
CA PRO A 54 15.23 -0.42 9.61
C PRO A 54 14.22 0.33 8.74
N ILE A 55 14.00 1.61 9.07
CA ILE A 55 13.02 2.45 8.38
C ILE A 55 13.30 2.59 6.88
N GLU A 56 14.58 2.59 6.48
CA GLU A 56 14.97 2.57 5.07
C GLU A 56 14.48 1.30 4.35
N THR A 57 14.61 0.14 5.00
CA THR A 57 14.16 -1.13 4.43
C THR A 57 12.64 -1.12 4.25
N LEU A 58 11.91 -0.62 5.25
CA LEU A 58 10.47 -0.43 5.14
C LEU A 58 10.11 0.51 3.99
N ALA A 59 10.69 1.71 3.95
CA ALA A 59 10.41 2.69 2.91
C ALA A 59 10.63 2.13 1.50
N ARG A 60 11.78 1.49 1.26
CA ARG A 60 12.11 0.89 -0.05
C ARG A 60 11.17 -0.27 -0.40
N SER A 61 10.85 -1.14 0.56
CA SER A 61 9.92 -2.27 0.34
C SER A 61 8.49 -1.82 0.00
N MET A 62 8.13 -0.61 0.40
CA MET A 62 6.86 0.06 0.09
C MET A 62 6.93 0.91 -1.18
N GLY A 63 8.02 0.82 -1.94
CA GLY A 63 8.23 1.58 -3.19
C GLY A 63 8.61 3.04 -3.00
N GLY A 64 8.91 3.46 -1.77
CA GLY A 64 9.33 4.82 -1.43
C GLY A 64 10.84 5.03 -1.38
N THR A 65 11.23 6.24 -1.03
CA THR A 65 12.61 6.66 -0.78
C THR A 65 12.81 7.06 0.68
N PHE A 66 14.05 6.95 1.13
CA PHE A 66 14.48 7.34 2.47
C PHE A 66 15.69 8.27 2.36
N GLU A 67 15.69 9.32 3.16
CA GLU A 67 16.78 10.29 3.28
C GLU A 67 17.07 10.58 4.75
N TRP A 68 18.36 10.62 5.10
CA TRP A 68 18.83 11.02 6.42
C TRP A 68 19.58 12.35 6.32
N ALA A 69 19.07 13.38 6.98
CA ALA A 69 19.71 14.69 7.07
C ALA A 69 20.44 14.80 8.43
N PRO A 70 21.78 14.61 8.48
CA PRO A 70 22.52 14.59 9.74
C PRO A 70 22.58 15.97 10.40
N GLU A 71 22.52 17.05 9.62
CA GLU A 71 22.60 18.43 10.14
C GLU A 71 21.38 18.80 11.01
N SER A 72 20.22 18.22 10.71
CA SER A 72 18.96 18.46 11.43
C SER A 72 18.47 17.24 12.20
N GLU A 73 19.27 16.18 12.28
CA GLU A 73 18.91 14.88 12.87
C GLU A 73 17.54 14.37 12.38
N THR A 74 17.25 14.55 11.10
CA THR A 74 15.92 14.28 10.53
C THR A 74 15.96 13.11 9.55
N ALA A 75 15.09 12.12 9.79
CA ALA A 75 14.79 11.04 8.87
C ALA A 75 13.54 11.37 8.05
N SER A 76 13.68 11.43 6.73
CA SER A 76 12.60 11.70 5.78
C SER A 76 12.27 10.46 4.98
N VAL A 77 10.98 10.14 4.90
CA VAL A 77 10.46 9.08 4.03
C VAL A 77 9.52 9.72 3.03
N THR A 78 9.76 9.49 1.75
CA THR A 78 8.83 9.83 0.68
C THR A 78 8.27 8.53 0.13
N LEU A 79 7.02 8.24 0.48
CA LEU A 79 6.30 7.15 -0.16
C LEU A 79 5.78 7.63 -1.52
N PRO A 80 5.66 6.74 -2.52
CA PRO A 80 4.92 7.08 -3.71
C PRO A 80 3.54 7.54 -3.25
N VAL A 81 3.10 8.70 -3.75
CA VAL A 81 1.70 9.09 -3.59
C VAL A 81 0.91 7.95 -4.21
N PRO A 82 0.07 7.22 -3.44
CA PRO A 82 -0.84 6.27 -4.04
C PRO A 82 -1.59 7.06 -5.11
N ASP A 83 -1.52 6.65 -6.37
CA ASP A 83 -2.34 7.29 -7.39
C ASP A 83 -3.78 7.21 -6.86
N PRO A 84 -4.45 8.35 -6.57
CA PRO A 84 -5.81 8.33 -6.01
C PRO A 84 -6.80 7.60 -6.93
N LYS A 85 -6.36 7.23 -8.15
CA LYS A 85 -7.06 6.44 -9.17
C LYS A 85 -6.63 4.96 -9.24
N THR A 86 -6.13 4.39 -8.15
CA THR A 86 -5.79 2.95 -8.06
C THR A 86 -6.52 2.27 -6.92
N GLY A 87 -7.86 2.34 -6.93
CA GLY A 87 -8.60 1.18 -6.45
C GLY A 87 -8.24 -0.02 -7.33
N ILE A 88 -8.33 -1.24 -6.80
CA ILE A 88 -8.26 -2.42 -7.65
C ILE A 88 -9.47 -2.40 -8.59
N ASP A 89 -9.29 -2.74 -9.87
CA ASP A 89 -10.43 -2.97 -10.75
C ASP A 89 -11.28 -4.06 -10.09
N LEU A 90 -12.47 -3.70 -9.65
CA LEU A 90 -13.40 -4.66 -9.10
C LEU A 90 -13.83 -5.55 -10.26
N THR A 91 -13.79 -6.86 -10.06
CA THR A 91 -14.26 -7.85 -11.05
C THR A 91 -15.62 -8.42 -10.67
N ASP A 92 -15.96 -8.34 -9.39
CA ASP A 92 -17.13 -8.92 -8.76
C ASP A 92 -17.68 -7.92 -7.73
N ASP A 93 -18.80 -8.24 -7.09
CA ASP A 93 -19.40 -7.46 -6.00
C ASP A 93 -19.99 -6.08 -6.40
N TYR A 94 -20.10 -5.77 -7.70
CA TYR A 94 -20.84 -4.61 -8.17
C TYR A 94 -21.67 -4.91 -9.43
N ALA A 95 -22.68 -4.08 -9.66
CA ALA A 95 -23.40 -4.02 -10.91
C ALA A 95 -23.40 -2.59 -11.45
N ILE A 96 -23.24 -2.45 -12.77
CA ILE A 96 -23.41 -1.18 -13.47
C ILE A 96 -24.72 -1.20 -14.23
N LYS A 97 -25.51 -0.14 -14.06
CA LYS A 97 -26.70 0.14 -14.84
C LYS A 97 -26.53 1.46 -15.56
N VAL A 98 -26.34 1.41 -16.88
CA VAL A 98 -26.28 2.61 -17.70
C VAL A 98 -27.72 3.13 -17.90
N ASN A 99 -27.96 4.37 -17.49
CA ASN A 99 -29.28 4.99 -17.57
C ASN A 99 -29.43 5.91 -18.78
N LYS A 100 -28.35 6.62 -19.16
CA LYS A 100 -28.38 7.56 -20.28
C LYS A 100 -27.04 7.61 -21.01
N ILE A 101 -27.14 7.68 -22.33
CA ILE A 101 -26.01 7.92 -23.22
C ILE A 101 -26.35 9.16 -24.03
N THR A 102 -25.46 10.15 -24.02
CA THR A 102 -25.60 11.37 -24.82
C THR A 102 -24.40 11.49 -25.74
N GLU A 103 -24.64 11.35 -27.03
CA GLU A 103 -23.63 11.52 -28.06
C GLU A 103 -23.69 12.95 -28.61
N GLY A 104 -22.60 13.69 -28.43
CA GLY A 104 -22.38 15.01 -29.02
C GLY A 104 -21.48 14.94 -30.25
N ILE A 105 -21.15 16.10 -30.81
CA ILE A 105 -20.25 16.18 -31.98
C ILE A 105 -18.83 15.72 -31.62
N THR A 106 -18.34 16.16 -30.44
CA THR A 106 -16.99 15.91 -29.91
C THR A 106 -16.98 15.01 -28.68
N ILE A 107 -18.06 15.02 -27.89
CA ILE A 107 -18.11 14.35 -26.59
C ILE A 107 -19.07 13.16 -26.61
N LEU A 108 -18.76 12.16 -25.79
CA LEU A 108 -19.70 11.12 -25.40
C LEU A 108 -19.86 11.15 -23.87
N THR A 109 -21.10 11.29 -23.40
CA THR A 109 -21.42 11.23 -21.97
C THR A 109 -22.20 9.95 -21.67
N VAL A 110 -21.71 9.16 -20.72
CA VAL A 110 -22.39 7.97 -20.21
C VAL A 110 -22.67 8.17 -18.72
N SER A 111 -23.94 8.14 -18.34
CA SER A 111 -24.36 8.24 -16.94
C SER A 111 -25.23 7.06 -16.51
N GLY A 112 -25.15 6.74 -15.23
CA GLY A 112 -25.75 5.53 -14.71
C GLY A 112 -25.60 5.38 -13.20
N GLU A 113 -25.83 4.15 -12.76
CA GLU A 113 -25.78 3.72 -11.37
C GLU A 113 -24.73 2.62 -11.21
N VAL A 114 -24.00 2.66 -10.11
CA VAL A 114 -23.17 1.58 -9.59
C VAL A 114 -23.82 1.06 -8.31
N ILE A 115 -24.02 -0.25 -8.23
CA ILE A 115 -24.68 -0.90 -7.10
C ILE A 115 -23.68 -1.83 -6.46
N ASN A 116 -23.49 -1.75 -5.14
CA ASN A 116 -22.73 -2.77 -4.42
C ASN A 116 -23.58 -4.03 -4.26
N THR A 117 -23.21 -5.10 -4.96
CA THR A 117 -23.91 -6.40 -4.91
C THR A 117 -23.22 -7.42 -4.00
N GLY A 118 -22.04 -7.08 -3.48
CA GLY A 118 -21.30 -7.90 -2.54
C GLY A 118 -21.85 -7.82 -1.12
N ASN A 119 -21.15 -8.47 -0.20
CA ASN A 119 -21.48 -8.53 1.23
C ASN A 119 -20.60 -7.63 2.11
N ARG A 120 -19.71 -6.85 1.50
CA ARG A 120 -18.75 -5.94 2.15
C ARG A 120 -18.97 -4.51 1.72
N ARG A 121 -18.54 -3.55 2.54
CA ARG A 121 -18.59 -2.13 2.15
C ARG A 121 -17.53 -1.88 1.09
N LEU A 122 -17.89 -1.22 0.01
CA LEU A 122 -16.94 -0.72 -0.98
C LEU A 122 -16.55 0.71 -0.61
N THR A 123 -15.24 0.97 -0.55
CA THR A 123 -14.68 2.29 -0.20
C THR A 123 -13.72 2.78 -1.27
N THR A 124 -13.47 4.10 -1.27
CA THR A 124 -12.64 4.77 -2.29
C THR A 124 -13.14 4.44 -3.71
N LEU A 125 -14.46 4.40 -3.88
CA LEU A 125 -15.04 4.04 -5.15
C LEU A 125 -14.69 5.10 -6.20
N THR A 126 -14.35 4.61 -7.37
CA THR A 126 -14.16 5.40 -8.58
C THR A 126 -14.80 4.66 -9.74
N VAL A 127 -15.65 5.34 -10.50
CA VAL A 127 -16.16 4.82 -11.77
C VAL A 127 -15.33 5.44 -12.88
N TYR A 128 -14.96 4.65 -13.89
CA TYR A 128 -14.25 5.16 -15.04
C TYR A 128 -14.72 4.46 -16.30
N GLY A 129 -14.54 5.12 -17.44
CA GLY A 129 -14.88 4.58 -18.74
C GLY A 129 -13.66 4.42 -19.63
N LYS A 130 -13.72 3.44 -20.52
CA LYS A 130 -12.78 3.25 -21.62
C LYS A 130 -13.52 3.36 -22.94
N LEU A 131 -12.90 3.98 -23.94
CA LEU A 131 -13.23 3.69 -25.33
C LEU A 131 -12.32 2.58 -25.80
N LEU A 132 -12.90 1.59 -26.46
CA LEU A 132 -12.25 0.39 -26.95
C LEU A 132 -12.41 0.29 -28.46
N ASN A 133 -11.39 -0.20 -29.16
CA ASN A 133 -11.52 -0.56 -30.57
C ASN A 133 -12.22 -1.92 -30.73
N THR A 134 -12.35 -2.40 -31.98
CA THR A 134 -12.97 -3.69 -32.31
C THR A 134 -12.27 -4.90 -31.70
N ASP A 135 -10.99 -4.76 -31.36
CA ASP A 135 -10.15 -5.80 -30.75
C ASP A 135 -10.11 -5.69 -29.21
N ASN A 136 -10.98 -4.88 -28.61
CA ASN A 136 -11.04 -4.56 -27.18
C ASN A 136 -9.79 -3.84 -26.62
N GLN A 137 -8.96 -3.24 -27.47
CA GLN A 137 -7.82 -2.44 -27.02
C GLN A 137 -8.28 -1.05 -26.59
N GLU A 138 -7.73 -0.56 -25.48
CA GLU A 138 -8.03 0.76 -24.93
C GLU A 138 -7.52 1.88 -25.86
N LEU A 139 -8.46 2.67 -26.38
CA LEU A 139 -8.20 3.87 -27.18
C LEU A 139 -7.98 5.09 -26.28
N THR A 140 -8.81 5.22 -25.25
CA THR A 140 -8.71 6.27 -24.23
C THR A 140 -9.48 5.87 -22.96
N ARG A 141 -9.17 6.54 -21.85
CA ARG A 141 -9.80 6.36 -20.55
C ARG A 141 -10.13 7.70 -19.93
N THR A 142 -11.29 7.77 -19.28
CA THR A 142 -11.71 8.93 -18.49
C THR A 142 -12.38 8.48 -17.20
N TYR A 143 -12.32 9.31 -16.17
CA TYR A 143 -12.85 9.01 -14.84
C TYR A 143 -14.15 9.78 -14.62
N SER A 144 -15.05 9.20 -13.84
CA SER A 144 -16.31 9.85 -13.47
C SER A 144 -16.01 11.15 -12.73
N THR A 145 -16.70 12.22 -13.10
CA THR A 145 -16.60 13.51 -12.40
C THR A 145 -17.65 13.66 -11.30
N ASN A 146 -18.71 12.86 -11.34
CA ASN A 146 -19.89 12.99 -10.48
C ASN A 146 -20.27 11.65 -9.83
N LEU A 147 -19.29 10.92 -9.27
CA LEU A 147 -19.61 9.71 -8.50
C LEU A 147 -20.09 10.09 -7.09
N GLU A 148 -21.33 9.77 -6.77
CA GLU A 148 -21.89 10.03 -5.44
C GLU A 148 -22.89 8.93 -5.00
N PRO A 149 -22.73 8.35 -3.80
CA PRO A 149 -21.59 8.51 -2.88
C PRO A 149 -20.33 7.76 -3.37
N THR A 150 -19.16 8.11 -2.83
CA THR A 150 -17.87 7.45 -3.11
C THR A 150 -17.60 6.21 -2.24
N GLU A 151 -18.58 5.81 -1.43
CA GLU A 151 -18.58 4.58 -0.64
C GLU A 151 -19.98 3.98 -0.68
N LEU A 152 -20.07 2.65 -0.75
CA LEU A 152 -21.36 1.94 -0.82
C LEU A 152 -21.36 0.76 0.16
N ALA A 153 -22.30 0.75 1.09
CA ALA A 153 -22.63 -0.44 1.87
C ALA A 153 -23.28 -1.52 0.96
N PRO A 154 -23.35 -2.79 1.41
CA PRO A 154 -24.04 -3.85 0.68
C PRO A 154 -25.47 -3.44 0.28
N GLY A 155 -25.78 -3.52 -1.01
CA GLY A 155 -27.08 -3.14 -1.58
C GLY A 155 -27.26 -1.66 -1.89
N GLU A 156 -26.33 -0.78 -1.48
CA GLU A 156 -26.41 0.65 -1.79
C GLU A 156 -26.05 0.96 -3.24
N THR A 157 -26.58 2.09 -3.72
CA THR A 157 -26.40 2.57 -5.09
C THR A 157 -25.76 3.95 -5.09
N GLY A 158 -24.78 4.15 -5.95
CA GLY A 158 -24.22 5.46 -6.30
C GLY A 158 -24.49 5.79 -7.75
N THR A 159 -24.54 7.08 -8.06
CA THR A 159 -24.72 7.58 -9.42
C THR A 159 -23.37 8.04 -9.98
N PHE A 160 -23.17 7.94 -11.30
CA PHE A 160 -21.93 8.35 -11.94
C PHE A 160 -22.20 9.07 -13.27
N GLU A 161 -21.22 9.85 -13.71
CA GLU A 161 -21.18 10.45 -15.04
C GLU A 161 -19.74 10.42 -15.58
N VAL A 162 -19.55 9.76 -16.72
CA VAL A 162 -18.28 9.60 -17.42
C VAL A 162 -18.35 10.39 -18.74
N ILE A 163 -17.39 11.28 -18.96
CA ILE A 163 -17.34 12.15 -20.14
C ILE A 163 -16.07 11.88 -20.94
N PHE A 164 -16.23 11.39 -22.17
CA PHE A 164 -15.15 11.24 -23.14
C PHE A 164 -15.08 12.50 -23.99
N MET A 165 -14.15 13.42 -23.67
CA MET A 165 -14.04 14.70 -24.37
C MET A 165 -13.47 14.59 -25.80
N ASP A 166 -12.71 13.53 -26.07
CA ASP A 166 -12.04 13.26 -27.35
C ASP A 166 -12.77 12.20 -28.19
N TYR A 167 -14.08 12.05 -28.01
CA TYR A 167 -14.84 10.97 -28.65
C TYR A 167 -14.90 11.10 -30.18
N ASP A 168 -14.86 12.31 -30.73
CA ASP A 168 -14.79 12.53 -32.18
C ASP A 168 -13.58 11.90 -32.86
N LYS A 169 -12.44 11.79 -32.17
CA LYS A 169 -11.24 11.14 -32.70
C LYS A 169 -11.43 9.65 -32.94
N PHE A 170 -12.43 9.04 -32.28
CA PHE A 170 -12.62 7.60 -32.25
C PHE A 170 -13.97 7.14 -32.81
N LYS A 171 -14.97 8.03 -32.92
CA LYS A 171 -16.35 7.67 -33.34
C LYS A 171 -16.43 6.98 -34.70
N GLU A 172 -15.57 7.34 -35.65
CA GLU A 172 -15.56 6.74 -37.00
C GLU A 172 -14.89 5.36 -37.05
N ASN A 173 -14.20 4.94 -35.98
CA ASN A 173 -13.44 3.69 -35.91
C ASN A 173 -14.20 2.57 -35.17
N ASN A 174 -15.54 2.59 -35.17
CA ASN A 174 -16.38 1.62 -34.44
C ASN A 174 -16.03 1.51 -32.94
N ALA A 175 -15.62 2.62 -32.33
CA ALA A 175 -15.27 2.65 -30.92
C ALA A 175 -16.47 2.26 -30.05
N ARG A 176 -16.23 1.42 -29.04
CA ARG A 176 -17.23 0.99 -28.05
C ARG A 176 -16.84 1.52 -26.68
N TYR A 177 -17.81 1.93 -25.88
CA TYR A 177 -17.53 2.30 -24.50
C TYR A 177 -17.63 1.07 -23.58
N GLY A 178 -16.81 1.05 -22.53
CA GLY A 178 -16.96 0.17 -21.38
C GLY A 178 -16.90 0.99 -20.10
N ILE A 179 -17.70 0.62 -19.09
CA ILE A 179 -17.72 1.27 -17.77
C ILE A 179 -17.21 0.27 -16.73
N TYR A 180 -16.31 0.75 -15.87
CA TYR A 180 -15.58 -0.03 -14.90
C TYR A 180 -15.59 0.66 -13.55
N VAL A 181 -15.36 -0.12 -12.49
CA VAL A 181 -15.35 0.37 -11.11
C VAL A 181 -14.05 -0.04 -10.44
N GLN A 182 -13.47 0.90 -9.72
CA GLN A 182 -12.34 0.70 -8.83
C GLN A 182 -12.75 0.98 -7.40
N GLY A 183 -12.19 0.23 -6.45
CA GLY A 183 -12.40 0.48 -5.03
C GLY A 183 -11.77 -0.61 -4.16
N PHE A 184 -12.06 -0.57 -2.85
CA PHE A 184 -11.61 -1.57 -1.89
C PHE A 184 -12.78 -2.15 -1.09
N PRO A 185 -12.95 -3.49 -1.06
CA PRO A 185 -13.91 -4.14 -0.18
C PRO A 185 -13.35 -4.23 1.25
N LEU A 186 -14.10 -3.71 2.22
CA LEU A 186 -13.81 -3.79 3.66
C LEU A 186 -14.67 -4.85 4.34
#